data_AF-A0A317VUW9-F1
#
_entry.id   AF-A0A317VUW9-F1
#
_cell.length_a   1.000
_cell.length_b   1.000
_cell.length_c   1.000
_cell.angle_alpha   90.00
_cell.angle_beta   90.00
_cell.angle_gamma   90.00
#
_symmetry.space_group_name_H-M   'P 1'
#
loop_
_entity.id
_entity.type
_entity.pdbx_description
1 polymer ?
#
loop_
_entity_poly.entity_id
_entity_poly.type
_entity_poly.pdbx_seq_one_letter_code
_entity_poly.pdbx_strand_id
1 'polypeptide(L)'
;MDFFTRAQTSFLSWKHGTPLPSGACASPKFQSWHTFDPVQRWIATPSDIDTNTPADPVGGADTSRLVLLTWNIDGTSPQTEKRVTEIITCIIGLDPRPDIIFLQEVSKPALQQILKDERVRELWLSSECDDTSWGDQSFAVMTLLSKARFMTNTAIGPIWRVKFPSHFARDALCCDIFVASSKEPSPTRLRLVNVHLDSLPIKPSHRPKQVSIVASLLRVAGQGLVAGDFNPVLDEDNSLLEKNGLVDAWTVLRPGEPGLTWGLDGKQPFLPNRLDKIGILGLRPHDIKTIEPKTISGSFDDEPLWTDHHALVCSFGLVDE
;
A
#
# COMPACT_ATOMS: atom_id res chain seq x y z
N MET A 1 -26.28 8.18 10.39
CA MET A 1 -24.90 8.40 10.86
C MET A 1 -25.00 9.29 12.09
N ASP A 2 -24.55 8.81 13.24
CA ASP A 2 -24.73 9.47 14.54
C ASP A 2 -23.88 10.77 14.64
N PHE A 3 -24.39 11.79 15.33
CA PHE A 3 -23.75 13.10 15.50
C PHE A 3 -22.38 12.95 16.19
N PHE A 4 -22.29 12.07 17.19
CA PHE A 4 -21.05 11.78 17.91
C PHE A 4 -19.97 11.19 17.00
N THR A 5 -20.31 10.22 16.15
CA THR A 5 -19.37 9.63 15.18
C THR A 5 -18.85 10.67 14.20
N ARG A 6 -19.69 11.61 13.76
CA ARG A 6 -19.30 12.69 12.85
C ARG A 6 -18.37 13.71 13.52
N ALA A 7 -18.62 14.07 14.77
CA ALA A 7 -17.75 14.95 15.54
C ALA A 7 -16.38 14.29 15.80
N GLN A 8 -16.35 13.02 16.19
CA GLN A 8 -15.13 12.25 16.39
C GLN A 8 -14.30 12.13 15.10
N THR A 9 -14.95 11.80 13.99
CA THR A 9 -14.28 11.70 12.68
C THR A 9 -13.71 13.05 12.26
N SER A 10 -14.45 14.15 12.45
CA SER A 10 -13.98 15.51 12.17
C SER A 10 -12.77 15.88 13.03
N PHE A 11 -12.81 15.56 14.33
CA PHE A 11 -11.69 15.81 15.25
C PHE A 11 -10.44 15.01 14.86
N LEU A 12 -10.58 13.70 14.59
CA LEU A 12 -9.46 12.87 14.14
C LEU A 12 -8.91 13.34 12.79
N SER A 13 -9.79 13.74 11.86
CA SER A 13 -9.39 14.25 10.56
C SER A 13 -8.60 15.56 10.68
N TRP A 14 -9.04 16.47 11.55
CA TRP A 14 -8.28 17.68 11.87
C TRP A 14 -6.95 17.36 12.55
N LYS A 15 -6.95 16.53 13.60
CA LYS A 15 -5.76 16.13 14.38
C LYS A 15 -4.68 15.52 13.47
N HIS A 16 -5.07 14.66 12.54
CA HIS A 16 -4.13 13.91 11.69
C HIS A 16 -3.89 14.57 10.32
N GLY A 17 -4.47 15.74 10.06
CA GLY A 17 -4.34 16.42 8.78
C GLY A 17 -4.78 15.53 7.63
N THR A 18 -6.00 15.00 7.70
CA THR A 18 -6.63 14.23 6.61
C THR A 18 -7.82 14.96 5.95
N PRO A 19 -7.81 16.31 5.79
CA PRO A 19 -8.90 17.00 5.13
C PRO A 19 -8.96 16.58 3.66
N LEU A 20 -10.16 16.23 3.20
CA LEU A 20 -10.41 15.91 1.81
C LEU A 20 -10.72 17.20 1.02
N PRO A 21 -10.45 17.24 -0.30
CA PRO A 21 -10.75 18.41 -1.12
C PRO A 21 -12.24 18.80 -1.01
N SER A 22 -12.53 20.11 -0.98
CA SER A 22 -13.90 20.62 -0.98
C SER A 22 -14.69 20.02 -2.16
N GLY A 23 -15.80 19.33 -1.85
CA GLY A 23 -16.63 18.62 -2.84
C GLY A 23 -16.31 17.12 -2.99
N ALA A 24 -15.33 16.56 -2.30
CA ALA A 24 -15.19 15.12 -2.16
C ALA A 24 -16.32 14.59 -1.24
N CYS A 25 -17.24 13.78 -1.76
CA CYS A 25 -18.31 13.15 -0.99
C CYS A 25 -17.80 11.97 -0.13
N ALA A 26 -16.54 12.02 0.31
CA ALA A 26 -15.88 10.97 1.05
C ALA A 26 -15.49 11.51 2.44
N SER A 27 -15.60 10.67 3.46
CA SER A 27 -15.12 10.95 4.81
C SER A 27 -14.07 9.90 5.19
N PRO A 28 -12.94 10.27 5.80
CA PRO A 28 -11.96 9.29 6.25
C PRO A 28 -12.60 8.36 7.30
N LYS A 29 -12.36 7.06 7.17
CA LYS A 29 -12.75 6.04 8.15
C LYS A 29 -11.50 5.50 8.81
N PHE A 30 -11.24 5.95 10.03
CA PHE A 30 -10.10 5.48 10.81
C PHE A 30 -10.31 4.04 11.28
N GLN A 31 -9.23 3.26 11.26
CA GLN A 31 -9.17 1.90 11.78
C GLN A 31 -7.87 1.73 12.59
N SER A 32 -7.70 0.56 13.20
CA SER A 32 -6.51 0.26 14.00
C SER A 32 -5.50 -0.55 13.20
N TRP A 33 -4.23 -0.42 13.55
CA TRP A 33 -3.24 -1.45 13.25
C TRP A 33 -3.49 -2.68 14.12
N HIS A 34 -3.05 -3.84 13.66
CA HIS A 34 -3.22 -5.09 14.39
C HIS A 34 -1.90 -5.84 14.52
N THR A 35 -1.66 -6.42 15.70
CA THR A 35 -0.57 -7.36 15.96
C THR A 35 -1.16 -8.67 16.46
N PHE A 36 -0.49 -9.78 16.18
CA PHE A 36 -0.91 -11.08 16.70
C PHE A 36 -0.40 -11.26 18.15
N ASP A 37 -1.33 -11.40 19.08
CA ASP A 37 -1.07 -11.56 20.53
C ASP A 37 -0.76 -13.03 20.86
N PRO A 38 0.14 -13.32 21.83
CA PRO A 38 0.32 -14.62 22.46
C PRO A 38 -0.96 -15.44 22.72
N VAL A 39 -2.09 -14.79 23.00
CA VAL A 39 -3.41 -15.45 23.21
C VAL A 39 -4.09 -15.85 21.87
N GLN A 40 -3.31 -16.00 20.80
CA GLN A 40 -3.73 -16.53 19.49
C GLN A 40 -4.83 -15.72 18.78
N ARG A 41 -4.78 -14.39 18.89
CA ARG A 41 -5.73 -13.49 18.21
C ARG A 41 -5.05 -12.22 17.71
N TRP A 42 -5.61 -11.62 16.67
CA TRP A 42 -5.23 -10.27 16.25
C TRP A 42 -5.83 -9.24 17.21
N ILE A 43 -5.00 -8.32 17.70
CA ILE A 43 -5.39 -7.27 18.64
C ILE A 43 -5.04 -5.89 18.10
N ALA A 44 -5.89 -4.91 18.39
CA ALA A 44 -5.62 -3.52 18.04
C ALA A 44 -4.31 -3.06 18.71
N THR A 45 -3.39 -2.55 17.89
CA THR A 45 -2.14 -1.93 18.32
C THR A 45 -2.39 -0.42 18.44
N PRO A 46 -2.13 0.19 19.61
CA PRO A 46 -2.22 1.63 19.76
C PRO A 46 -1.34 2.34 18.73
N SER A 47 -1.91 3.33 18.04
CA SER A 47 -1.21 4.21 17.11
C SER A 47 -1.09 5.61 17.71
N ASP A 48 -0.77 5.69 19.00
CA ASP A 48 -0.58 6.96 19.69
C ASP A 48 0.90 7.22 19.85
N ILE A 49 1.39 8.20 19.09
CA ILE A 49 2.63 8.88 19.39
C ILE A 49 2.28 9.98 20.39
N ASP A 50 2.62 9.76 21.66
CA ASP A 50 3.03 10.89 22.49
C ASP A 50 4.36 11.39 21.90
N THR A 51 4.32 12.49 21.16
CA THR A 51 5.49 13.11 20.49
C THR A 51 6.54 13.63 21.47
N ASN A 52 6.38 13.35 22.77
CA ASN A 52 7.21 13.82 23.86
C ASN A 52 8.21 12.77 24.37
N THR A 53 8.19 11.55 23.85
CA THR A 53 9.14 10.51 24.28
C THR A 53 10.35 10.51 23.33
N PRO A 54 11.55 10.87 23.80
CA PRO A 54 12.76 10.78 22.98
C PRO A 54 12.97 9.33 22.53
N ALA A 55 13.20 9.13 21.23
CA ALA A 55 13.67 7.84 20.74
C ALA A 55 15.13 7.66 21.19
N ASP A 56 15.44 6.58 21.90
CA ASP A 56 16.82 6.24 22.23
C ASP A 56 17.58 5.84 20.95
N PRO A 57 18.72 6.47 20.63
CA PRO A 57 19.52 6.07 19.49
C PRO A 57 20.31 4.80 19.86
N VAL A 58 19.78 3.63 19.51
CA VAL A 58 20.52 2.36 19.66
C VAL A 58 20.63 1.63 18.32
N GLY A 59 21.86 1.52 17.83
CA GLY A 59 22.38 0.34 17.12
C GLY A 59 22.05 0.14 15.64
N GLY A 60 22.82 0.79 14.75
CA GLY A 60 23.44 0.15 13.58
C GLY A 60 22.62 -0.28 12.36
N ALA A 61 21.30 -0.19 12.36
CA ALA A 61 20.49 -0.39 11.14
C ALA A 61 20.35 0.92 10.36
N ASP A 62 20.54 0.90 9.04
CA ASP A 62 20.31 2.05 8.17
C ASP A 62 18.83 2.47 8.24
N THR A 63 18.54 3.51 9.03
CA THR A 63 17.19 4.06 9.20
C THR A 63 16.77 4.97 8.04
N SER A 64 17.70 5.34 7.17
CA SER A 64 17.45 6.32 6.09
C SER A 64 16.65 5.74 4.93
N ARG A 65 16.78 4.42 4.71
CA ARG A 65 16.16 3.72 3.58
C ARG A 65 15.08 2.76 4.04
N LEU A 66 13.95 2.83 3.34
CA LEU A 66 12.80 1.94 3.47
C LEU A 66 12.59 1.17 2.18
N VAL A 67 12.10 -0.06 2.30
CA VAL A 67 11.75 -0.92 1.17
C VAL A 67 10.25 -1.12 1.11
N LEU A 68 9.63 -0.68 0.03
CA LEU A 68 8.22 -0.92 -0.28
C LEU A 68 8.10 -2.05 -1.30
N LEU A 69 7.18 -2.98 -1.05
CA LEU A 69 6.65 -3.90 -2.06
C LEU A 69 5.18 -3.57 -2.32
N THR A 70 4.76 -3.50 -3.58
CA THR A 70 3.35 -3.46 -3.96
C THR A 70 3.02 -4.57 -4.94
N TRP A 71 1.88 -5.25 -4.73
CA TRP A 71 1.47 -6.38 -5.56
C TRP A 71 -0.05 -6.60 -5.57
N ASN A 72 -0.66 -6.57 -6.76
CA ASN A 72 -2.00 -7.12 -6.95
C ASN A 72 -1.89 -8.65 -6.95
N ILE A 73 -2.57 -9.30 -5.99
CA ILE A 73 -2.47 -10.76 -5.79
C ILE A 73 -3.61 -11.53 -6.46
N ASP A 74 -4.39 -10.86 -7.31
CA ASP A 74 -5.52 -11.38 -8.09
C ASP A 74 -6.49 -12.23 -7.25
N GLY A 75 -7.51 -11.54 -6.75
CA GLY A 75 -8.45 -12.08 -5.76
C GLY A 75 -9.45 -13.07 -6.34
N THR A 76 -9.46 -13.23 -7.67
CA THR A 76 -10.49 -13.97 -8.39
C THR A 76 -10.01 -15.33 -8.90
N SER A 77 -8.70 -15.51 -9.02
CA SER A 77 -8.13 -16.77 -9.48
C SER A 77 -8.31 -17.95 -8.51
N PRO A 78 -8.37 -19.18 -9.06
CA PRO A 78 -8.51 -20.39 -8.27
C PRO A 78 -7.25 -20.68 -7.43
N GLN A 79 -7.37 -21.63 -6.51
CA GLN A 79 -6.27 -22.06 -5.62
C GLN A 79 -5.71 -20.94 -4.72
N THR A 80 -6.58 -20.01 -4.28
CA THR A 80 -6.21 -18.81 -3.51
C THR A 80 -5.26 -19.10 -2.35
N GLU A 81 -5.56 -20.09 -1.50
CA GLU A 81 -4.71 -20.40 -0.33
C GLU A 81 -3.28 -20.79 -0.72
N LYS A 82 -3.12 -21.62 -1.77
CA LYS A 82 -1.79 -22.04 -2.25
C LYS A 82 -1.05 -20.85 -2.85
N ARG A 83 -1.69 -20.09 -3.75
CA ARG A 83 -1.10 -18.89 -4.38
C ARG A 83 -0.61 -17.90 -3.34
N VAL A 84 -1.46 -17.58 -2.36
CA VAL A 84 -1.15 -16.63 -1.30
C VAL A 84 0.00 -17.13 -0.42
N THR A 85 0.05 -18.43 -0.12
CA THR A 85 1.17 -19.02 0.63
C THR A 85 2.50 -18.86 -0.12
N GLU A 86 2.50 -19.09 -1.43
CA GLU A 86 3.70 -18.90 -2.26
C GLU A 86 4.09 -17.43 -2.39
N ILE A 87 3.13 -16.53 -2.53
CA ILE A 87 3.38 -15.07 -2.50
C ILE A 87 4.03 -14.66 -1.19
N ILE A 88 3.49 -15.11 -0.04
CA ILE A 88 4.08 -14.82 1.28
C ILE A 88 5.49 -15.39 1.39
N THR A 89 5.71 -16.63 0.94
CA THR A 89 7.04 -17.26 0.92
C THR A 89 8.02 -16.45 0.08
N CYS A 90 7.60 -15.99 -1.10
CA CYS A 90 8.40 -15.13 -1.96
C CYS A 90 8.78 -13.83 -1.26
N ILE A 91 7.79 -13.10 -0.70
CA ILE A 91 7.99 -11.82 0.00
C ILE A 91 8.98 -11.96 1.16
N ILE A 92 8.85 -13.02 1.97
CA ILE A 92 9.71 -13.25 3.14
C ILE A 92 11.15 -13.57 2.73
N GLY A 93 11.32 -14.25 1.60
CA GLY A 93 12.61 -14.64 1.04
C GLY A 93 13.33 -13.52 0.27
N LEU A 94 12.74 -12.34 0.12
CA LEU A 94 13.40 -11.20 -0.51
C LEU A 94 14.53 -10.64 0.36
N ASP A 95 15.59 -10.18 -0.31
CA ASP A 95 16.70 -9.44 0.28
C ASP A 95 16.96 -8.15 -0.53
N PRO A 96 16.91 -6.96 0.09
CA PRO A 96 16.39 -6.72 1.43
C PRO A 96 14.91 -7.09 1.54
N ARG A 97 14.50 -7.57 2.72
CA ARG A 97 13.09 -7.82 3.01
C ARG A 97 12.32 -6.49 2.99
N PRO A 98 11.10 -6.44 2.44
CA PRO A 98 10.28 -5.24 2.52
C PRO A 98 10.10 -4.77 3.96
N ASP A 99 9.96 -3.46 4.14
CA ASP A 99 9.50 -2.83 5.39
C ASP A 99 7.99 -2.54 5.33
N ILE A 100 7.49 -2.27 4.12
CA ILE A 100 6.10 -1.91 3.84
C ILE A 100 5.61 -2.81 2.70
N ILE A 101 4.44 -3.41 2.87
CA ILE A 101 3.82 -4.23 1.81
C ILE A 101 2.42 -3.70 1.55
N PHE A 102 2.15 -3.40 0.28
CA PHE A 102 0.84 -3.05 -0.25
C PHE A 102 0.31 -4.19 -1.10
N LEU A 103 -0.81 -4.77 -0.69
CA LEU A 103 -1.51 -5.78 -1.47
C LEU A 103 -2.80 -5.21 -2.04
N GLN A 104 -3.10 -5.53 -3.29
CA GLN A 104 -4.37 -5.26 -3.94
C GLN A 104 -5.08 -6.58 -4.27
N GLU A 105 -6.40 -6.53 -4.41
CA GLU A 105 -7.24 -7.72 -4.63
C GLU A 105 -7.09 -8.82 -3.58
N VAL A 106 -6.91 -8.43 -2.32
CA VAL A 106 -6.99 -9.39 -1.22
C VAL A 106 -8.45 -9.81 -1.08
N SER A 107 -8.78 -11.01 -1.55
CA SER A 107 -10.10 -11.61 -1.35
C SER A 107 -10.29 -12.10 0.08
N LYS A 108 -11.54 -12.42 0.48
CA LYS A 108 -11.81 -12.93 1.84
C LYS A 108 -11.02 -14.22 2.17
N PRO A 109 -10.93 -15.22 1.27
CA PRO A 109 -10.05 -16.37 1.50
C PRO A 109 -8.56 -16.00 1.56
N ALA A 110 -8.11 -15.06 0.72
CA ALA A 110 -6.73 -14.60 0.77
C ALA A 110 -6.40 -13.93 2.11
N LEU A 111 -7.30 -13.08 2.63
CA LEU A 111 -7.16 -12.45 3.93
C LEU A 111 -7.03 -13.50 5.04
N GLN A 112 -7.93 -14.49 5.05
CA GLN A 112 -7.88 -15.58 6.03
C GLN A 112 -6.54 -16.33 5.98
N GLN A 113 -6.03 -16.61 4.78
CA GLN A 113 -4.74 -17.27 4.62
C GLN A 113 -3.58 -16.39 5.12
N ILE A 114 -3.55 -15.10 4.76
CA ILE A 114 -2.52 -14.14 5.20
C ILE A 114 -2.52 -14.03 6.74
N LEU A 115 -3.70 -13.85 7.34
CA LEU A 115 -3.85 -13.69 8.79
C LEU A 115 -3.63 -14.99 9.57
N LYS A 116 -3.67 -16.15 8.90
CA LYS A 116 -3.37 -17.47 9.47
C LYS A 116 -1.88 -17.80 9.45
N ASP A 117 -1.13 -17.31 8.47
CA ASP A 117 0.29 -17.61 8.30
C ASP A 117 1.12 -17.14 9.51
N GLU A 118 1.80 -18.08 10.17
CA GLU A 118 2.59 -17.83 11.37
C GLU A 118 3.73 -16.83 11.12
N ARG A 119 4.32 -16.87 9.92
CA ARG A 119 5.41 -15.98 9.54
C ARG A 119 4.91 -14.55 9.36
N VAL A 120 3.69 -14.38 8.84
CA VAL A 120 3.05 -13.06 8.77
C VAL A 120 2.77 -12.53 10.17
N ARG A 121 2.17 -13.36 11.04
CA ARG A 121 1.88 -13.01 12.43
C ARG A 121 3.13 -12.61 13.21
N GLU A 122 4.26 -13.25 12.95
CA GLU A 122 5.54 -12.95 13.59
C GLU A 122 6.16 -11.65 13.06
N LEU A 123 6.20 -11.46 11.74
CA LEU A 123 7.02 -10.43 11.11
C LEU A 123 6.28 -9.10 10.90
N TRP A 124 4.94 -9.10 10.84
CA TRP A 124 4.18 -7.98 10.30
C TRP A 124 3.05 -7.50 11.22
N LEU A 125 2.89 -6.18 11.30
CA LEU A 125 1.64 -5.52 11.68
C LEU A 125 0.69 -5.55 10.49
N SER A 126 -0.61 -5.64 10.76
CA SER A 126 -1.65 -5.73 9.73
C SER A 126 -2.64 -4.58 9.80
N SER A 127 -3.04 -4.04 8.65
CA SER A 127 -4.16 -3.11 8.57
C SER A 127 -5.50 -3.78 8.91
N GLU A 128 -5.63 -5.08 8.63
CA GLU A 128 -6.85 -5.86 8.79
C GLU A 128 -6.68 -6.94 9.87
N CYS A 129 -7.72 -7.17 10.67
CA CYS A 129 -7.85 -8.37 11.51
C CYS A 129 -9.00 -9.29 11.06
N ASP A 130 -9.88 -8.75 10.22
CA ASP A 130 -11.03 -9.38 9.57
C ASP A 130 -11.44 -8.54 8.35
N ASP A 131 -12.53 -8.90 7.68
CA ASP A 131 -13.05 -8.22 6.48
C ASP A 131 -14.16 -7.19 6.79
N THR A 132 -14.39 -6.84 8.06
CA THR A 132 -15.52 -5.98 8.46
C THR A 132 -15.42 -4.57 7.88
N SER A 133 -14.20 -4.10 7.59
CA SER A 133 -13.95 -2.77 7.03
C SER A 133 -14.29 -2.66 5.53
N TRP A 134 -14.51 -3.80 4.83
CA TRP A 134 -14.63 -3.87 3.37
C TRP A 134 -16.07 -3.67 2.86
N GLY A 135 -17.07 -3.80 3.74
CA GLY A 135 -18.48 -3.75 3.33
C GLY A 135 -18.84 -4.89 2.38
N ASP A 136 -19.48 -4.56 1.25
CA ASP A 136 -19.97 -5.54 0.27
C ASP A 136 -18.92 -5.98 -0.76
N GLN A 137 -17.66 -5.53 -0.63
CA GLN A 137 -16.62 -5.87 -1.59
C GLN A 137 -16.17 -7.33 -1.45
N SER A 138 -15.93 -7.99 -2.58
CA SER A 138 -15.37 -9.35 -2.64
C SER A 138 -13.87 -9.39 -2.33
N PHE A 139 -13.18 -8.27 -2.51
CA PHE A 139 -11.77 -8.07 -2.21
C PHE A 139 -11.48 -6.61 -1.89
N ALA A 140 -10.37 -6.36 -1.19
CA ALA A 140 -9.91 -5.02 -0.84
C ALA A 140 -8.39 -4.89 -0.93
N VAL A 141 -7.89 -3.69 -0.64
CA VAL A 141 -6.46 -3.45 -0.41
C VAL A 141 -6.09 -3.72 1.05
N MET A 142 -4.87 -4.19 1.28
CA MET A 142 -4.32 -4.49 2.61
C MET A 142 -2.90 -3.94 2.73
N THR A 143 -2.53 -3.44 3.91
CA THR A 143 -1.16 -2.98 4.19
C THR A 143 -0.56 -3.78 5.32
N LEU A 144 0.69 -4.22 5.16
CA LEU A 144 1.51 -4.80 6.22
C LEU A 144 2.73 -3.91 6.50
N LEU A 145 3.08 -3.75 7.78
CA LEU A 145 4.28 -3.01 8.23
C LEU A 145 5.20 -3.88 9.07
N SER A 146 6.50 -3.84 8.79
CA SER A 146 7.50 -4.69 9.43
C SER A 146 7.58 -4.40 10.93
N LYS A 147 7.34 -5.40 11.79
CA LYS A 147 7.48 -5.21 13.24
C LYS A 147 8.91 -4.85 13.63
N ALA A 148 9.88 -5.50 12.98
CA ALA A 148 11.30 -5.25 13.22
C ALA A 148 11.71 -3.81 12.87
N ARG A 149 10.98 -3.14 11.97
CA ARG A 149 11.22 -1.74 11.62
C ARG A 149 10.41 -0.77 12.50
N PHE A 150 9.11 -1.05 12.66
CA PHE A 150 8.12 -0.10 13.17
C PHE A 150 7.60 -0.36 14.59
N MET A 151 8.13 -1.36 15.30
CA MET A 151 7.88 -1.53 16.74
C MET A 151 9.10 -1.24 17.61
N THR A 152 10.29 -1.18 17.03
CA THR A 152 11.57 -0.99 17.73
C THR A 152 12.14 0.41 17.51
N ASN A 153 12.17 0.87 16.25
CA ASN A 153 13.01 2.01 15.85
C ASN A 153 12.23 3.18 15.23
N THR A 154 11.00 2.95 14.80
CA THR A 154 10.14 3.95 14.15
C THR A 154 8.72 3.80 14.65
N ALA A 155 7.98 4.91 14.74
CA ALA A 155 6.62 4.89 15.25
C ALA A 155 5.61 4.78 14.11
N ILE A 156 4.57 3.99 14.32
CA ILE A 156 3.41 3.93 13.44
C ILE A 156 2.43 5.05 13.76
N GLY A 157 1.89 5.66 12.72
CA GLY A 157 0.80 6.62 12.81
C GLY A 157 -0.58 5.99 12.61
N PRO A 158 -1.62 6.83 12.54
CA PRO A 158 -2.97 6.38 12.25
C PRO A 158 -3.07 5.68 10.89
N ILE A 159 -4.07 4.81 10.75
CA ILE A 159 -4.47 4.18 9.50
C ILE A 159 -5.95 4.45 9.24
N TRP A 160 -6.30 4.76 8.00
CA TRP A 160 -7.67 5.08 7.61
C TRP A 160 -7.95 4.79 6.14
N ARG A 161 -9.23 4.56 5.83
CA ARG A 161 -9.73 4.41 4.46
C ARG A 161 -10.41 5.68 3.96
N VAL A 162 -10.22 5.99 2.69
CA VAL A 162 -10.94 7.06 1.99
C VAL A 162 -11.64 6.45 0.78
N LYS A 163 -12.97 6.41 0.81
CA LYS A 163 -13.77 5.94 -0.33
C LYS A 163 -13.59 6.86 -1.53
N PHE A 164 -13.41 6.29 -2.71
CA PHE A 164 -13.36 7.06 -3.94
C PHE A 164 -14.74 7.24 -4.58
N PRO A 165 -14.92 8.29 -5.42
CA PRO A 165 -15.84 8.16 -6.54
C PRO A 165 -15.32 7.03 -7.44
N SER A 166 -16.13 6.00 -7.66
CA SER A 166 -15.67 4.75 -8.27
C SER A 166 -16.84 3.94 -8.83
N HIS A 167 -16.62 3.28 -9.97
CA HIS A 167 -17.52 2.26 -10.53
C HIS A 167 -17.41 0.91 -9.80
N PHE A 168 -16.30 0.67 -9.10
CA PHE A 168 -15.96 -0.61 -8.45
C PHE A 168 -15.87 -0.48 -6.92
N ALA A 169 -16.44 0.59 -6.36
CA ALA A 169 -16.40 0.92 -4.93
C ALA A 169 -14.98 1.04 -4.33
N ARG A 170 -13.97 1.35 -5.15
CA ARG A 170 -12.56 1.46 -4.73
C ARG A 170 -12.35 2.46 -3.59
N ASP A 171 -11.30 2.24 -2.81
CA ASP A 171 -10.83 3.15 -1.78
C ASP A 171 -9.30 3.32 -1.81
N ALA A 172 -8.83 4.30 -1.05
CA ALA A 172 -7.43 4.43 -0.67
C ALA A 172 -7.25 4.02 0.80
N LEU A 173 -6.35 3.08 1.05
CA LEU A 173 -5.91 2.75 2.40
C LEU A 173 -4.66 3.55 2.73
N CYS A 174 -4.82 4.53 3.61
CA CYS A 174 -3.82 5.50 3.97
C CYS A 174 -3.27 5.21 5.36
N CYS A 175 -1.97 5.37 5.54
CA CYS A 175 -1.38 5.41 6.87
C CYS A 175 -0.25 6.43 6.95
N ASP A 176 0.06 6.86 8.16
CA ASP A 176 1.25 7.64 8.44
C ASP A 176 2.29 6.74 9.13
N ILE A 177 3.57 6.91 8.80
CA ILE A 177 4.72 6.37 9.53
C ILE A 177 5.67 7.51 9.90
N PHE A 178 6.51 7.29 10.90
CA PHE A 178 7.42 8.31 11.40
C PHE A 178 8.85 7.80 11.39
N VAL A 179 9.67 8.39 10.52
CA VAL A 179 11.04 7.98 10.26
C VAL A 179 11.98 8.96 10.95
N ALA A 180 12.99 8.46 11.67
CA ALA A 180 14.02 9.30 12.25
C ALA A 180 14.75 10.06 11.14
N SER A 181 15.02 11.35 11.37
CA SER A 181 15.81 12.18 10.46
C SER A 181 17.10 12.58 11.16
N SER A 182 18.23 12.48 10.46
CA SER A 182 19.51 12.99 10.95
C SER A 182 19.54 14.52 11.11
N LYS A 183 18.62 15.23 10.44
CA LYS A 183 18.55 16.71 10.42
C LYS A 183 17.55 17.29 11.40
N GLU A 184 16.50 16.53 11.73
CA GLU A 184 15.41 17.02 12.58
C GLU A 184 15.39 16.27 13.91
N PRO A 185 15.21 16.98 15.05
CA PRO A 185 15.15 16.34 16.36
C PRO A 185 13.89 15.49 16.54
N SER A 186 12.84 15.75 15.76
CA SER A 186 11.60 14.98 15.77
C SER A 186 11.51 14.05 14.55
N PRO A 187 10.90 12.86 14.69
CA PRO A 187 10.64 11.98 13.56
C PRO A 187 9.84 12.66 12.46
N THR A 188 10.27 12.46 11.23
CA THR A 188 9.64 12.98 10.04
C THR A 188 8.45 12.10 9.65
N ARG A 189 7.27 12.72 9.54
CA ARG A 189 6.03 12.03 9.11
C ARG A 189 6.07 11.76 7.60
N LEU A 190 5.88 10.50 7.23
CA LEU A 190 5.64 10.06 5.85
C LEU A 190 4.22 9.52 5.72
N ARG A 191 3.48 9.98 4.71
CA ARG A 191 2.17 9.40 4.39
C ARG A 191 2.29 8.37 3.27
N LEU A 192 1.73 7.19 3.52
CA LEU A 192 1.74 6.08 2.57
C LEU A 192 0.30 5.78 2.17
N VAL A 193 0.06 5.56 0.88
CA VAL A 193 -1.29 5.33 0.34
C VAL A 193 -1.29 4.11 -0.59
N ASN A 194 -1.95 3.04 -0.16
CA ASN A 194 -2.20 1.85 -0.98
C ASN A 194 -3.50 2.05 -1.77
N VAL A 195 -3.45 1.83 -3.08
CA VAL A 195 -4.59 1.99 -3.98
C VAL A 195 -4.77 0.80 -4.91
N HIS A 196 -6.03 0.54 -5.25
CA HIS A 196 -6.41 -0.17 -6.46
C HIS A 196 -7.44 0.72 -7.15
N LEU A 197 -7.04 1.40 -8.23
CA LEU A 197 -7.89 2.35 -8.94
C LEU A 197 -8.97 1.64 -9.77
N ASP A 198 -9.91 2.43 -10.33
CA ASP A 198 -10.95 1.87 -11.19
C ASP A 198 -10.36 1.09 -12.35
N SER A 199 -10.81 -0.13 -12.55
CA SER A 199 -10.40 -1.00 -13.65
C SER A 199 -11.19 -0.67 -14.93
N LEU A 200 -10.80 -1.26 -16.06
CA LEU A 200 -11.48 -1.15 -17.37
C LEU A 200 -11.54 0.28 -17.98
N PRO A 201 -11.67 0.39 -19.32
CA PRO A 201 -11.75 1.69 -20.02
C PRO A 201 -13.17 2.30 -19.99
N ILE A 202 -13.77 2.43 -18.80
CA ILE A 202 -15.12 3.00 -18.62
C ILE A 202 -15.06 4.54 -18.72
N LYS A 203 -16.01 5.13 -19.46
CA LYS A 203 -16.16 6.59 -19.60
C LYS A 203 -17.47 7.09 -18.96
N PRO A 204 -17.43 8.16 -18.15
CA PRO A 204 -16.24 8.92 -17.75
C PRO A 204 -15.35 8.13 -16.77
N SER A 205 -14.03 8.30 -16.89
CA SER A 205 -13.05 7.70 -15.98
C SER A 205 -13.06 8.40 -14.63
N HIS A 206 -12.98 7.62 -13.54
CA HIS A 206 -12.80 8.16 -12.20
C HIS A 206 -11.33 8.25 -11.77
N ARG A 207 -10.40 7.56 -12.45
CA ARG A 207 -8.97 7.52 -12.07
C ARG A 207 -8.32 8.90 -11.92
N PRO A 208 -8.58 9.90 -12.79
CA PRO A 208 -8.05 11.25 -12.59
C PRO A 208 -8.46 11.87 -11.24
N LYS A 209 -9.72 11.69 -10.83
CA LYS A 209 -10.20 12.21 -9.54
C LYS A 209 -9.65 11.40 -8.37
N GLN A 210 -9.51 10.09 -8.52
CA GLN A 210 -8.94 9.21 -7.50
C GLN A 210 -7.50 9.60 -7.18
N VAL A 211 -6.65 9.75 -8.19
CA VAL A 211 -5.24 10.19 -8.01
C VAL A 211 -5.17 11.61 -7.45
N SER A 212 -6.07 12.50 -7.86
CA SER A 212 -6.14 13.87 -7.31
C SER A 212 -6.45 13.92 -5.81
N ILE A 213 -7.35 13.04 -5.33
CA ILE A 213 -7.63 12.89 -3.90
C ILE A 213 -6.36 12.43 -3.17
N VAL A 214 -5.68 11.41 -3.69
CA VAL A 214 -4.45 10.87 -3.09
C VAL A 214 -3.34 11.92 -3.04
N ALA A 215 -3.08 12.62 -4.15
CA ALA A 215 -2.07 13.66 -4.18
C ALA A 215 -2.38 14.79 -3.19
N SER A 216 -3.65 15.12 -2.98
CA SER A 216 -4.05 16.09 -1.97
C SER A 216 -3.74 15.60 -0.55
N LEU A 217 -4.01 14.32 -0.25
CA LEU A 217 -3.67 13.72 1.05
C LEU A 217 -2.16 13.73 1.31
N LEU A 218 -1.35 13.44 0.28
CA LEU A 218 0.12 13.51 0.35
C LEU A 218 0.61 14.94 0.58
N ARG A 219 0.04 15.94 -0.11
CA ARG A 219 0.41 17.35 0.08
C ARG A 219 0.14 17.86 1.50
N VAL A 220 -0.96 17.42 2.13
CA VAL A 220 -1.23 17.78 3.54
C VAL A 220 -0.20 17.14 4.47
N ALA A 221 0.33 15.96 4.13
CA ALA A 221 1.43 15.36 4.87
C ALA A 221 2.77 16.08 4.63
N GLY A 222 2.91 16.77 3.50
CA GLY A 222 4.12 17.42 3.02
C GLY A 222 5.00 16.50 2.17
N GLN A 223 4.98 15.20 2.47
CA GLN A 223 5.75 14.17 1.78
C GLN A 223 5.14 12.79 1.98
N GLY A 224 5.48 11.86 1.08
CA GLY A 224 4.96 10.52 1.10
C GLY A 224 4.94 9.86 -0.27
N LEU A 225 4.23 8.74 -0.37
CA LEU A 225 4.05 8.03 -1.62
C LEU A 225 2.67 7.39 -1.72
N VAL A 226 2.28 7.13 -2.96
CA VAL A 226 1.17 6.25 -3.33
C VAL A 226 1.71 5.11 -4.16
N ALA A 227 1.24 3.90 -3.90
CA ALA A 227 1.59 2.74 -4.70
C ALA A 227 0.42 1.75 -4.80
N GLY A 228 0.44 0.95 -5.85
CA GLY A 228 -0.60 -0.05 -6.11
C GLY A 228 -0.91 -0.19 -7.59
N ASP A 229 -2.07 -0.76 -7.86
CA ASP A 229 -2.58 -0.95 -9.21
C ASP A 229 -3.33 0.31 -9.67
N PHE A 230 -2.75 1.02 -10.63
CA PHE A 230 -3.30 2.26 -11.18
C PHE A 230 -4.25 2.02 -12.35
N ASN A 231 -4.30 0.80 -12.92
CA ASN A 231 -5.12 0.47 -14.08
C ASN A 231 -5.13 1.54 -15.20
N PRO A 232 -3.96 2.01 -15.72
CA PRO A 232 -3.89 3.01 -16.78
C PRO A 232 -4.31 2.43 -18.15
N VAL A 233 -5.62 2.31 -18.36
CA VAL A 233 -6.22 1.68 -19.54
C VAL A 233 -6.85 2.68 -20.51
N LEU A 234 -6.70 3.98 -20.27
CA LEU A 234 -7.08 5.07 -21.18
C LEU A 234 -5.87 6.02 -21.39
N ASP A 235 -5.83 6.72 -22.52
CA ASP A 235 -4.73 7.65 -22.86
C ASP A 235 -4.51 8.74 -21.81
N GLU A 236 -5.59 9.21 -21.18
CA GLU A 236 -5.52 10.22 -20.12
C GLU A 236 -4.77 9.73 -18.88
N ASP A 237 -4.69 8.41 -18.69
CA ASP A 237 -4.07 7.79 -17.52
C ASP A 237 -2.54 7.86 -17.54
N ASN A 238 -1.95 8.04 -18.73
CA ASN A 238 -0.49 8.05 -18.94
C ASN A 238 0.21 9.15 -18.14
N SER A 239 -0.48 10.26 -17.88
CA SER A 239 0.05 11.46 -17.20
C SER A 239 -0.58 11.69 -15.83
N LEU A 240 -1.24 10.69 -15.22
CA LEU A 240 -1.95 10.86 -13.93
C LEU A 240 -1.05 11.36 -12.81
N LEU A 241 0.14 10.77 -12.67
CA LEU A 241 1.09 11.15 -11.61
C LEU A 241 1.61 12.58 -11.84
N GLU A 242 2.10 12.86 -13.05
CA GLU A 242 2.66 14.17 -13.43
C GLU A 242 1.64 15.31 -13.28
N LYS A 243 0.41 15.13 -13.77
CA LYS A 243 -0.68 16.12 -13.63
C LYS A 243 -1.03 16.41 -12.16
N ASN A 244 -0.66 15.52 -11.26
CA ASN A 244 -0.85 15.67 -9.82
C ASN A 244 0.47 16.04 -9.09
N GLY A 245 1.53 16.40 -9.81
CA GLY A 245 2.81 16.79 -9.21
C GLY A 245 3.49 15.65 -8.44
N LEU A 246 3.19 14.40 -8.81
CA LEU A 246 3.84 13.22 -8.26
C LEU A 246 4.90 12.72 -9.24
N VAL A 247 6.03 12.29 -8.70
CA VAL A 247 7.13 11.71 -9.45
C VAL A 247 6.89 10.21 -9.60
N ASP A 248 6.90 9.69 -10.84
CA ASP A 248 6.85 8.25 -11.09
C ASP A 248 8.22 7.61 -10.83
N ALA A 249 8.31 6.79 -9.79
CA ALA A 249 9.58 6.18 -9.37
C ALA A 249 10.21 5.31 -10.47
N TRP A 250 9.40 4.63 -11.28
CA TRP A 250 9.90 3.80 -12.38
C TRP A 250 10.54 4.68 -13.45
N THR A 251 9.83 5.71 -13.90
CA THR A 251 10.32 6.63 -14.95
C THR A 251 11.63 7.32 -14.54
N VAL A 252 11.79 7.65 -13.24
CA VAL A 252 13.03 8.25 -12.73
C VAL A 252 14.19 7.26 -12.69
N LEU A 253 13.97 6.04 -12.20
CA LEU A 253 15.05 5.09 -11.93
C LEU A 253 15.39 4.17 -13.11
N ARG A 254 14.46 4.01 -14.07
CA ARG A 254 14.56 3.15 -15.25
C ARG A 254 14.07 3.90 -16.50
N PRO A 255 14.67 5.05 -16.85
CA PRO A 255 14.21 5.88 -17.96
C PRO A 255 14.27 5.11 -19.28
N GLY A 256 13.15 5.08 -20.00
CA GLY A 256 13.02 4.38 -21.29
C GLY A 256 12.68 2.89 -21.19
N GLU A 257 12.72 2.29 -19.99
CA GLU A 257 12.26 0.91 -19.79
C GLU A 257 10.74 0.87 -19.59
N PRO A 258 10.01 -0.04 -20.25
CA PRO A 258 8.54 -0.06 -20.20
C PRO A 258 7.97 -0.40 -18.83
N GLY A 259 8.72 -1.18 -18.02
CA GLY A 259 8.31 -1.55 -16.66
C GLY A 259 7.00 -2.32 -16.58
N LEU A 260 6.78 -3.22 -17.54
CA LEU A 260 5.55 -4.00 -17.63
C LEU A 260 5.32 -4.77 -16.32
N THR A 261 4.11 -4.68 -15.78
CA THR A 261 3.73 -5.37 -14.54
C THR A 261 2.55 -6.31 -14.73
N TRP A 262 1.96 -6.37 -15.92
CA TRP A 262 0.78 -7.19 -16.16
C TRP A 262 0.72 -7.70 -17.59
N GLY A 263 0.11 -8.87 -17.78
CA GLY A 263 -0.20 -9.46 -19.10
C GLY A 263 0.98 -10.08 -19.83
N LEU A 264 2.11 -10.29 -19.14
CA LEU A 264 3.36 -10.81 -19.73
C LEU A 264 3.29 -12.29 -20.14
N ASP A 265 2.34 -13.06 -19.61
CA ASP A 265 2.11 -14.45 -19.99
C ASP A 265 1.35 -14.60 -21.32
N GLY A 266 0.88 -13.49 -21.91
CA GLY A 266 0.11 -13.49 -23.16
C GLY A 266 -1.27 -14.14 -23.06
N LYS A 267 -1.75 -14.50 -21.86
CA LYS A 267 -3.06 -15.14 -21.66
C LYS A 267 -4.19 -14.12 -21.56
N GLN A 268 -3.85 -12.84 -21.47
CA GLN A 268 -4.79 -11.77 -21.21
C GLN A 268 -5.35 -11.12 -22.49
N PRO A 269 -6.60 -10.62 -22.47
CA PRO A 269 -7.24 -10.04 -23.65
C PRO A 269 -6.66 -8.66 -24.05
N PHE A 270 -5.90 -8.02 -23.16
CA PHE A 270 -5.25 -6.75 -23.41
C PHE A 270 -3.74 -6.94 -23.54
N LEU A 271 -3.09 -6.06 -24.30
CA LEU A 271 -1.63 -6.07 -24.43
C LEU A 271 -0.95 -5.86 -23.08
N PRO A 272 0.27 -6.41 -22.89
CA PRO A 272 1.05 -6.18 -21.68
C PRO A 272 1.18 -4.69 -21.36
N ASN A 273 1.02 -4.32 -20.09
CA ASN A 273 1.03 -2.93 -19.66
C ASN A 273 1.68 -2.77 -18.26
N ARG A 274 2.07 -1.55 -17.93
CA ARG A 274 2.53 -1.15 -16.59
C ARG A 274 1.34 -0.66 -15.78
N LEU A 275 0.61 -1.60 -15.18
CA LEU A 275 -0.57 -1.27 -14.38
C LEU A 275 -0.18 -0.75 -12.99
N ASP A 276 0.82 -1.36 -12.39
CA ASP A 276 1.29 -1.03 -11.06
C ASP A 276 2.28 0.13 -11.12
N LYS A 277 2.12 1.10 -10.22
CA LYS A 277 2.96 2.31 -10.17
C LYS A 277 3.29 2.72 -8.75
N ILE A 278 4.35 3.52 -8.61
CA ILE A 278 4.76 4.17 -7.36
C ILE A 278 4.94 5.66 -7.66
N GLY A 279 4.04 6.49 -7.11
CA GLY A 279 4.06 7.94 -7.21
C GLY A 279 4.59 8.58 -5.93
N ILE A 280 5.60 9.43 -6.04
CA ILE A 280 6.34 9.99 -4.91
C ILE A 280 6.14 11.50 -4.81
N LEU A 281 6.00 12.00 -3.57
CA LEU A 281 6.03 13.42 -3.22
C LEU A 281 7.08 13.65 -2.13
N GLY A 282 8.10 14.46 -2.41
CA GLY A 282 9.07 14.89 -1.38
C GLY A 282 9.97 13.78 -0.82
N LEU A 283 10.06 12.63 -1.49
CA LEU A 283 10.98 11.54 -1.15
C LEU A 283 11.92 11.24 -2.31
N ARG A 284 13.01 10.54 -2.03
CA ARG A 284 13.99 10.11 -3.03
C ARG A 284 13.87 8.60 -3.26
N PRO A 285 13.50 8.15 -4.47
CA PRO A 285 13.65 6.74 -4.83
C PRO A 285 15.13 6.42 -5.06
N HIS A 286 15.56 5.23 -4.63
CA HIS A 286 16.96 4.78 -4.73
C HIS A 286 17.11 3.61 -5.71
N ASP A 287 16.20 2.64 -5.67
CA ASP A 287 16.19 1.51 -6.58
C ASP A 287 14.77 0.98 -6.78
N ILE A 288 14.51 0.38 -7.94
CA ILE A 288 13.23 -0.24 -8.28
C ILE A 288 13.43 -1.47 -9.16
N LYS A 289 12.67 -2.54 -8.88
CA LYS A 289 12.66 -3.77 -9.67
C LYS A 289 11.29 -4.42 -9.68
N THR A 290 11.06 -5.27 -10.67
CA THR A 290 9.89 -6.16 -10.72
C THR A 290 10.21 -7.53 -10.10
N ILE A 291 9.18 -8.21 -9.60
CA ILE A 291 9.24 -9.63 -9.22
C ILE A 291 8.19 -10.37 -10.03
N GLU A 292 8.63 -11.34 -10.83
CA GLU A 292 7.76 -12.18 -11.66
C GLU A 292 7.02 -13.23 -10.81
N PRO A 293 5.69 -13.40 -10.99
CA PRO A 293 4.95 -14.48 -10.36
C PRO A 293 5.37 -15.83 -10.98
N LYS A 294 5.45 -16.88 -10.17
CA LYS A 294 5.72 -18.25 -10.66
C LYS A 294 4.46 -19.09 -10.67
N THR A 295 4.54 -20.29 -11.23
CA THR A 295 3.48 -21.29 -11.15
C THR A 295 3.46 -21.96 -9.77
N ILE A 296 2.28 -22.43 -9.33
CA ILE A 296 2.06 -23.03 -8.00
C ILE A 296 2.90 -24.31 -7.76
N SER A 297 3.42 -24.96 -8.80
CA SER A 297 4.15 -26.25 -8.66
C SER A 297 5.43 -26.36 -9.48
N GLY A 298 5.90 -25.26 -10.09
CA GLY A 298 7.24 -25.19 -10.67
C GLY A 298 7.55 -26.09 -11.88
N SER A 299 6.61 -26.84 -12.47
CA SER A 299 6.98 -27.77 -13.57
C SER A 299 5.91 -28.22 -14.59
N PHE A 300 4.74 -27.58 -14.70
CA PHE A 300 3.81 -27.88 -15.82
C PHE A 300 3.31 -26.60 -16.51
N ASP A 301 3.27 -26.62 -17.85
CA ASP A 301 2.90 -25.51 -18.73
C ASP A 301 1.46 -25.00 -18.55
N ASP A 302 0.61 -25.73 -17.81
CA ASP A 302 -0.81 -25.43 -17.60
C ASP A 302 -1.18 -24.99 -16.17
N GLU A 303 -0.24 -24.94 -15.22
CA GLU A 303 -0.57 -24.48 -13.85
C GLU A 303 -0.77 -22.96 -13.80
N PRO A 304 -1.75 -22.46 -13.03
CA PRO A 304 -1.95 -21.02 -12.87
C PRO A 304 -0.77 -20.37 -12.16
N LEU A 305 -0.48 -19.14 -12.55
CA LEU A 305 0.47 -18.29 -11.85
C LEU A 305 -0.07 -17.92 -10.45
N TRP A 306 0.84 -17.56 -9.56
CA TRP A 306 0.50 -16.99 -8.25
C TRP A 306 -0.36 -15.73 -8.34
N THR A 307 -0.25 -15.00 -9.44
CA THR A 307 -1.02 -13.81 -9.83
C THR A 307 -0.65 -13.48 -11.28
N ASP A 308 -1.50 -12.75 -11.99
CA ASP A 308 -1.23 -12.21 -13.33
C ASP A 308 -0.41 -10.91 -13.30
N HIS A 309 -0.12 -10.37 -12.11
CA HIS A 309 0.74 -9.20 -11.91
C HIS A 309 2.16 -9.56 -11.48
N HIS A 310 3.12 -8.74 -11.89
CA HIS A 310 4.46 -8.67 -11.30
C HIS A 310 4.42 -7.70 -10.12
N ALA A 311 5.13 -8.04 -9.03
CA ALA A 311 5.29 -7.11 -7.92
C ALA A 311 6.24 -5.97 -8.31
N LEU A 312 6.07 -4.78 -7.72
CA LEU A 312 7.10 -3.74 -7.72
C LEU A 312 7.75 -3.67 -6.34
N VAL A 313 9.08 -3.68 -6.32
CA VAL A 313 9.89 -3.46 -5.12
C VAL A 313 10.70 -2.19 -5.31
N CYS A 314 10.52 -1.21 -4.43
CA CYS A 314 11.19 0.07 -4.48
C CYS A 314 11.86 0.39 -3.14
N SER A 315 13.13 0.77 -3.17
CA SER A 315 13.78 1.40 -2.03
C SER A 315 13.69 2.93 -2.15
N PHE A 316 13.44 3.60 -1.05
CA PHE A 316 13.27 5.05 -0.99
C PHE A 316 13.67 5.60 0.38
N GLY A 317 13.92 6.91 0.45
CA GLY A 317 14.29 7.59 1.68
C GLY A 317 13.94 9.07 1.64
N LEU A 318 14.31 9.79 2.71
CA LEU A 318 14.25 11.24 2.72
C LEU A 318 15.22 11.81 1.67
N VAL A 319 14.90 12.96 1.06
CA VAL A 319 15.70 13.55 -0.04
C VAL A 319 17.15 13.86 0.36
N ASP A 320 17.34 14.07 1.65
CA ASP A 320 18.45 14.78 2.26
C ASP A 320 19.29 13.91 3.21
N GLU A 321 19.05 12.60 3.18
CA GLU A 321 19.76 11.57 3.94
C GLU A 321 20.65 10.67 3.06
#